data_AF-A0A538QMN9-F1
#
_entry.id   AF-A0A538QMN9-F1
#
_cell.length_a   1.000
_cell.length_b   1.000
_cell.length_c   1.000
_cell.angle_alpha   90.00
_cell.angle_beta   90.00
_cell.angle_gamma   90.00
#
_symmetry.space_group_name_H-M   'P 1'
#
loop_
_entity.id
_entity.type
_entity.pdbx_description
1 polymer ?
#
loop_
_entity_poly.entity_id
_entity_poly.type
_entity_poly.pdbx_seq_one_letter_code
_entity_poly.pdbx_strand_id
1 'polypeptide(L)'
;MLKWLIRNRLAAFEREFGYDVSYVRHLLDVDTRAFLRFARIAGFSAYRKDVPREVYHAVKVVGAVAEDCGPCTQLCVTMALKDKVDPRVLATVLAGTEAMMPDDVRLGVRFARAVLAHDAAADDARAEIVERWGERALVSLAFALTSARFYPTLKYALGHGKACQRVVVGEETIAPVRRPHTTATPTTLRA
;
A
#
# COMPACT_ATOMS: atom_id res chain seq x y z
N MET A 1 10.24 10.63 -29.13
CA MET A 1 11.12 9.65 -28.47
C MET A 1 10.81 9.46 -26.99
N LEU A 2 10.70 10.51 -26.17
CA LEU A 2 10.43 10.39 -24.72
C LEU A 2 9.15 9.62 -24.39
N LYS A 3 7.99 9.95 -25.01
CA LYS A 3 6.72 9.22 -24.79
C LYS A 3 6.82 7.74 -25.15
N TRP A 4 7.53 7.40 -26.24
CA TRP A 4 7.74 6.01 -26.66
C TRP A 4 8.54 5.23 -25.61
N LEU A 5 9.63 5.80 -25.09
CA LEU A 5 10.41 5.19 -24.02
C LEU A 5 9.58 4.97 -22.75
N ILE A 6 8.78 5.98 -22.36
CA ILE A 6 7.88 5.88 -21.22
C ILE A 6 6.86 4.75 -21.43
N ARG A 7 6.18 4.70 -22.59
CA ARG A 7 5.20 3.65 -22.91
C ARG A 7 5.83 2.25 -22.87
N ASN A 8 7.06 2.10 -23.36
CA ASN A 8 7.77 0.82 -23.28
C ASN A 8 8.07 0.41 -21.84
N ARG A 9 8.45 1.36 -20.96
CA ARG A 9 8.63 1.07 -19.53
C ARG A 9 7.32 0.72 -18.84
N LEU A 10 6.22 1.39 -19.18
CA LEU A 10 4.89 1.04 -18.67
C LEU A 10 4.48 -0.37 -19.11
N ALA A 11 4.72 -0.73 -20.38
CA ALA A 11 4.44 -2.06 -20.89
C ALA A 11 5.32 -3.13 -20.23
N ALA A 12 6.58 -2.82 -19.91
CA ALA A 12 7.45 -3.72 -19.16
C ALA A 12 6.92 -3.95 -17.74
N PHE A 13 6.54 -2.88 -17.02
CA PHE A 13 5.96 -2.95 -15.69
C PHE A 13 4.65 -3.77 -15.66
N GLU A 14 3.75 -3.51 -16.62
CA GLU A 14 2.49 -4.23 -16.74
C GLU A 14 2.69 -5.73 -16.92
N ARG A 15 3.63 -6.14 -17.79
CA ARG A 15 3.99 -7.56 -17.96
C ARG A 15 4.64 -8.15 -16.72
N GLU A 16 5.54 -7.41 -16.09
CA GLU A 16 6.30 -7.85 -14.93
C GLU A 16 5.41 -8.13 -13.72
N PHE A 17 4.37 -7.32 -13.51
CA PHE A 17 3.49 -7.41 -12.34
C PHE A 17 2.08 -7.92 -12.65
N GLY A 18 1.77 -8.21 -13.91
CA GLY A 18 0.41 -8.60 -14.33
C GLY A 18 -0.64 -7.55 -13.96
N TYR A 19 -0.29 -6.26 -14.09
CA TYR A 19 -1.06 -5.15 -13.52
C TYR A 19 -1.41 -4.08 -14.56
N ASP A 20 -2.68 -3.72 -14.59
CA ASP A 20 -3.22 -2.70 -15.50
C ASP A 20 -2.70 -1.29 -15.17
N VAL A 21 -1.93 -0.71 -16.09
CA VAL A 21 -1.40 0.66 -16.02
C VAL A 21 -2.13 1.63 -16.95
N SER A 22 -3.34 1.30 -17.42
CA SER A 22 -4.21 2.15 -18.24
C SER A 22 -4.35 3.56 -17.68
N TYR A 23 -4.56 3.73 -16.38
CA TYR A 23 -4.63 5.04 -15.73
C TYR A 23 -3.34 5.88 -15.89
N VAL A 24 -2.17 5.23 -15.92
CA VAL A 24 -0.88 5.93 -16.12
C VAL A 24 -0.71 6.32 -17.60
N ARG A 25 -1.14 5.45 -18.51
CA ARG A 25 -1.17 5.77 -19.95
C ARG A 25 -2.10 6.94 -20.22
N HIS A 26 -3.28 6.94 -19.60
CA HIS A 26 -4.24 8.03 -19.65
C HIS A 26 -3.60 9.36 -19.20
N LEU A 27 -2.89 9.38 -18.07
CA LEU A 27 -2.16 10.58 -17.62
C LEU A 27 -1.13 11.07 -18.66
N LEU A 28 -0.34 10.17 -19.24
CA LEU A 28 0.68 10.52 -20.23
C LEU A 28 0.08 11.06 -21.54
N ASP A 29 -1.08 10.55 -21.92
CA ASP A 29 -1.79 10.93 -23.13
C ASP A 29 -2.47 12.29 -22.98
N VAL A 30 -3.08 12.55 -21.82
CA VAL A 30 -3.69 13.85 -21.47
C VAL A 30 -2.64 14.95 -21.31
N ASP A 31 -1.65 14.76 -20.42
CA ASP A 31 -0.60 15.75 -20.19
C ASP A 31 0.71 15.10 -19.71
N THR A 32 1.77 15.26 -20.49
CA THR A 32 3.11 14.76 -20.14
C THR A 32 3.67 15.40 -18.88
N ARG A 33 3.34 16.67 -18.60
CA ARG A 33 3.77 17.33 -17.36
C ARG A 33 3.06 16.73 -16.14
N ALA A 34 1.78 16.38 -16.24
CA ALA A 34 1.07 15.63 -15.21
C ALA A 34 1.70 14.25 -14.98
N PHE A 35 2.00 13.51 -16.05
CA PHE A 35 2.74 12.25 -15.95
C PHE A 35 4.10 12.42 -15.25
N LEU A 36 4.89 13.45 -15.58
CA LEU A 36 6.19 13.67 -14.94
C LEU A 36 6.07 13.98 -13.44
N ARG A 37 4.98 14.63 -13.00
CA ARG A 37 4.68 14.81 -11.57
C ARG A 37 4.34 13.48 -10.91
N PHE A 38 3.48 12.68 -11.54
CA PHE A 38 3.15 11.33 -11.11
C PHE A 38 4.40 10.43 -11.01
N ALA A 39 5.31 10.50 -11.98
CA ALA A 39 6.52 9.67 -12.02
C ALA A 39 7.45 9.92 -10.82
N ARG A 40 7.46 11.14 -10.25
CA ARG A 40 8.22 11.43 -9.01
C ARG A 40 7.66 10.69 -7.80
N ILE A 41 6.35 10.42 -7.78
CA ILE A 41 5.72 9.61 -6.74
C ILE A 41 6.26 8.18 -6.76
N ALA A 42 6.65 7.62 -7.91
CA ALA A 42 7.23 6.28 -7.95
C ALA A 42 8.54 6.16 -7.15
N GLY A 43 9.40 7.18 -7.18
CA GLY A 43 10.63 7.22 -6.37
C GLY A 43 10.32 7.34 -4.88
N PHE A 44 9.34 8.17 -4.53
CA PHE A 44 8.80 8.27 -3.17
C PHE A 44 8.26 6.92 -2.66
N SER A 45 7.47 6.20 -3.47
CA SER A 45 6.87 4.89 -3.16
C SER A 45 7.86 3.72 -3.08
N ALA A 46 9.11 3.93 -3.52
CA ALA A 46 10.18 2.95 -3.50
C ALA A 46 11.22 3.22 -2.40
N TYR A 47 11.09 4.33 -1.67
CA TYR A 47 12.00 4.66 -0.58
C TYR A 47 11.85 3.67 0.57
N ARG A 48 12.93 2.94 0.83
CA ARG A 48 13.03 1.99 1.95
C ARG A 48 14.44 2.02 2.51
N LYS A 49 14.56 2.41 3.79
CA LYS A 49 15.81 2.49 4.55
C LYS A 49 15.58 1.93 5.95
N ASP A 50 16.52 1.12 6.43
CA ASP A 50 16.64 0.55 7.78
C ASP A 50 15.46 -0.27 8.32
N VAL A 51 14.36 -0.37 7.58
CA VAL A 51 13.19 -1.16 7.96
C VAL A 51 13.26 -2.59 7.39
N PRO A 52 12.88 -3.63 8.18
CA PRO A 52 12.74 -4.97 7.66
C PRO A 52 11.76 -5.02 6.49
N ARG A 53 12.12 -5.82 5.48
CA ARG A 53 11.36 -5.95 4.24
C ARG A 53 9.90 -6.34 4.49
N GLU A 54 9.66 -7.33 5.34
CA GLU A 54 8.31 -7.86 5.60
C GLU A 54 7.42 -6.80 6.23
N VAL A 55 7.96 -5.99 7.14
CA VAL A 55 7.26 -4.87 7.79
C VAL A 55 6.88 -3.82 6.75
N TYR A 56 7.81 -3.43 5.88
CA TYR A 56 7.57 -2.47 4.81
C TYR A 56 6.42 -2.92 3.89
N HIS A 57 6.45 -4.16 3.42
CA HIS A 57 5.40 -4.67 2.53
C HIS A 57 4.07 -4.87 3.27
N ALA A 58 4.09 -5.32 4.53
CA ALA A 58 2.87 -5.44 5.33
C ALA A 58 2.17 -4.09 5.48
N VAL A 59 2.90 -3.01 5.74
CA VAL A 59 2.35 -1.64 5.79
C VAL A 59 1.71 -1.22 4.47
N LYS A 60 2.36 -1.51 3.33
CA LYS A 60 1.78 -1.23 2.00
C LYS A 60 0.50 -2.01 1.74
N VAL A 61 0.49 -3.31 2.09
CA VAL A 61 -0.69 -4.16 1.96
C VAL A 61 -1.84 -3.63 2.81
N VAL A 62 -1.59 -3.28 4.08
CA VAL A 62 -2.62 -2.68 4.95
C VAL A 62 -3.18 -1.38 4.35
N GLY A 63 -2.32 -0.49 3.84
CA GLY A 63 -2.75 0.74 3.19
C GLY A 63 -3.63 0.49 1.95
N ALA A 64 -3.23 -0.45 1.09
CA ALA A 64 -3.98 -0.78 -0.13
C ALA A 64 -5.34 -1.45 0.18
N VAL A 65 -5.40 -2.30 1.21
CA VAL A 65 -6.64 -2.94 1.67
C VAL A 65 -7.62 -1.90 2.22
N ALA A 66 -7.13 -0.90 2.96
CA ALA A 66 -7.98 0.14 3.55
C ALA A 66 -8.73 0.97 2.50
N GLU A 67 -8.06 1.26 1.37
CA GLU A 67 -8.62 2.01 0.23
C GLU A 67 -9.53 1.20 -0.69
N ASP A 68 -9.72 -0.10 -0.42
CA ASP A 68 -10.61 -0.97 -1.20
C ASP A 68 -10.29 -1.00 -2.71
N CYS A 69 -9.01 -0.92 -3.08
CA CYS A 69 -8.57 -1.13 -4.46
C CYS A 69 -8.03 -2.54 -4.64
N GLY A 70 -8.85 -3.45 -5.18
CA GLY A 70 -8.48 -4.86 -5.40
C GLY A 70 -7.17 -5.03 -6.20
N PRO A 71 -7.04 -4.43 -7.40
CA PRO A 71 -5.80 -4.48 -8.18
C PRO A 71 -4.59 -3.85 -7.48
N CYS A 72 -4.79 -2.82 -6.65
CA CYS A 72 -3.69 -2.20 -5.90
C CYS A 72 -3.20 -3.10 -4.77
N THR A 73 -4.13 -3.80 -4.10
CA THR A 73 -3.81 -4.80 -3.07
C THR A 73 -3.04 -5.96 -3.69
N GLN A 74 -3.53 -6.51 -4.80
CA GLN A 74 -2.83 -7.56 -5.54
C GLN A 74 -1.41 -7.12 -5.95
N LEU A 75 -1.26 -5.90 -6.47
CA LEU A 75 0.05 -5.38 -6.86
C LEU A 75 1.01 -5.31 -5.67
N CYS A 76 0.56 -4.85 -4.50
CA CYS A 76 1.40 -4.81 -3.29
C CYS A 76 1.85 -6.21 -2.86
N VAL A 77 0.96 -7.20 -2.94
CA VAL A 77 1.29 -8.61 -2.67
C VAL A 77 2.28 -9.15 -3.69
N THR A 78 2.06 -8.93 -4.99
CA THR A 78 2.97 -9.38 -6.05
C THR A 78 4.36 -8.76 -5.89
N MET A 79 4.44 -7.47 -5.53
CA MET A 79 5.70 -6.80 -5.22
C MET A 79 6.40 -7.42 -4.00
N ALA A 80 5.66 -7.75 -2.95
CA ALA A 80 6.19 -8.38 -1.75
C ALA A 80 6.75 -9.78 -2.03
N LEU A 81 6.00 -10.61 -2.76
CA LEU A 81 6.43 -11.94 -3.18
C LEU A 81 7.69 -11.88 -4.05
N LYS A 82 7.76 -10.91 -4.98
CA LYS A 82 8.94 -10.69 -5.80
C LYS A 82 10.17 -10.27 -4.98
N ASP A 83 9.96 -9.47 -3.94
CA ASP A 83 10.99 -9.09 -2.97
C ASP A 83 11.30 -10.22 -1.96
N LYS A 84 10.71 -11.41 -2.13
CA LYS A 84 10.94 -12.61 -1.30
C LYS A 84 10.40 -12.51 0.13
N VAL A 85 9.29 -11.80 0.31
CA VAL A 85 8.49 -11.94 1.55
C VAL A 85 7.81 -13.31 1.55
N ASP A 86 7.82 -13.99 2.70
CA ASP A 86 7.14 -15.28 2.85
C ASP A 86 5.63 -15.13 2.58
N PRO A 87 5.06 -15.92 1.64
CA PRO A 87 3.62 -15.97 1.39
C PRO A 87 2.76 -16.12 2.66
N ARG A 88 3.23 -16.90 3.64
CA ARG A 88 2.50 -17.15 4.90
C ARG A 88 2.35 -15.88 5.72
N VAL A 89 3.37 -15.03 5.75
CA VAL A 89 3.29 -13.73 6.43
C VAL A 89 2.25 -12.85 5.75
N LEU A 90 2.29 -12.74 4.41
CA LEU A 90 1.29 -11.96 3.66
C LEU A 90 -0.14 -12.47 3.87
N ALA A 91 -0.31 -13.79 3.95
CA ALA A 91 -1.59 -14.41 4.24
C ALA A 91 -2.14 -13.98 5.61
N THR A 92 -1.31 -13.95 6.66
CA THR A 92 -1.74 -13.47 7.99
C THR A 92 -2.14 -11.99 7.96
N VAL A 93 -1.40 -11.15 7.22
CA VAL A 93 -1.69 -9.71 7.08
C VAL A 93 -3.05 -9.50 6.40
N LEU A 94 -3.31 -10.19 5.30
CA LEU A 94 -4.57 -10.10 4.54
C LEU A 94 -5.76 -10.69 5.32
N ALA A 95 -5.57 -11.82 5.99
CA ALA A 95 -6.60 -12.45 6.83
C ALA A 95 -6.86 -11.68 8.13
N GLY A 96 -5.99 -10.73 8.49
CA GLY A 96 -6.10 -9.96 9.73
C GLY A 96 -5.84 -10.77 10.99
N THR A 97 -5.21 -11.95 10.89
CA THR A 97 -4.90 -12.87 11.99
C THR A 97 -3.67 -12.41 12.77
N GLU A 98 -3.83 -11.30 13.50
CA GLU A 98 -2.74 -10.60 14.18
C GLU A 98 -1.90 -11.51 15.10
N ALA A 99 -2.55 -12.43 15.81
CA ALA A 99 -1.89 -13.42 16.68
C ALA A 99 -0.83 -14.27 15.97
N MET A 100 -0.98 -14.51 14.66
CA MET A 100 -0.11 -15.36 13.86
C MET A 100 1.00 -14.58 13.14
N MET A 101 1.01 -13.25 13.24
CA MET A 101 2.03 -12.42 12.60
C MET A 101 3.33 -12.48 13.41
N PRO A 102 4.50 -12.52 12.74
CA PRO A 102 5.78 -12.22 13.39
C PRO A 102 5.72 -10.86 14.10
N ASP A 103 6.41 -10.71 15.23
CA ASP A 103 6.29 -9.53 16.09
C ASP A 103 6.59 -8.21 15.36
N ASP A 104 7.64 -8.19 14.55
CA ASP A 104 8.01 -7.02 13.76
C ASP A 104 6.93 -6.64 12.73
N VAL A 105 6.36 -7.65 12.06
CA VAL A 105 5.26 -7.46 11.09
C VAL A 105 4.02 -6.93 11.80
N ARG A 106 3.71 -7.50 12.96
CA ARG A 106 2.59 -7.07 13.81
C ARG A 106 2.73 -5.62 14.22
N LEU A 107 3.93 -5.17 14.63
CA LEU A 107 4.21 -3.77 14.94
C LEU A 107 3.91 -2.86 13.75
N GLY A 108 4.40 -3.19 12.55
CA GLY A 108 4.10 -2.44 11.33
C GLY A 108 2.60 -2.40 10.99
N VAL A 109 1.91 -3.52 11.12
CA VAL A 109 0.45 -3.61 10.89
C VAL A 109 -0.32 -2.76 11.90
N ARG A 110 0.03 -2.80 13.18
CA ARG A 110 -0.58 -1.97 14.24
C ARG A 110 -0.34 -0.49 13.97
N PHE A 111 0.90 -0.11 13.66
CA PHE A 111 1.25 1.25 13.26
C PHE A 111 0.38 1.73 12.10
N ALA A 112 0.33 0.98 11.00
CA ALA A 112 -0.42 1.38 9.81
C ALA A 112 -1.91 1.52 10.09
N ARG A 113 -2.50 0.58 10.83
CA ARG A 113 -3.93 0.64 11.22
C ARG A 113 -4.23 1.83 12.12
N ALA A 114 -3.40 2.08 13.13
CA ALA A 114 -3.58 3.21 14.04
C ALA A 114 -3.46 4.55 13.31
N VAL A 115 -2.47 4.71 12.42
CA VAL A 115 -2.33 5.92 11.60
C VAL A 115 -3.55 6.13 10.69
N LEU A 116 -4.04 5.07 10.04
CA LEU A 116 -5.23 5.11 9.19
C LEU A 116 -6.51 5.46 9.96
N ALA A 117 -6.61 5.03 11.22
CA ALA A 117 -7.73 5.32 12.11
C ALA A 117 -7.61 6.67 12.84
N HIS A 118 -6.49 7.37 12.70
CA HIS A 118 -6.14 8.54 13.52
C HIS A 118 -6.20 8.24 15.03
N ASP A 119 -5.75 7.05 15.40
CA ASP A 119 -5.74 6.55 16.77
C ASP A 119 -4.44 6.95 17.49
N ALA A 120 -4.53 7.33 18.77
CA ALA A 120 -3.39 7.70 19.61
C ALA A 120 -2.39 6.55 19.80
N ALA A 121 -2.82 5.29 19.66
CA ALA A 121 -1.93 4.12 19.64
C ALA A 121 -0.85 4.17 18.54
N ALA A 122 -0.99 5.08 17.57
CA ALA A 122 0.04 5.34 16.58
C ALA A 122 1.31 5.96 17.19
N ASP A 123 1.21 6.69 18.31
CA ASP A 123 2.37 7.27 19.01
C ASP A 123 3.28 6.19 19.59
N ASP A 124 2.70 5.24 20.34
CA ASP A 124 3.45 4.13 20.93
C ASP A 124 4.13 3.28 19.84
N ALA A 125 3.40 2.98 18.77
CA ALA A 125 3.95 2.22 17.65
C ALA A 125 5.07 2.98 16.92
N ARG A 126 4.98 4.32 16.81
CA ARG A 126 6.07 5.15 16.27
C ARG A 126 7.30 5.09 17.14
N ALA A 127 7.14 5.26 18.45
CA ALA A 127 8.26 5.21 19.40
C ALA A 127 8.98 3.86 19.31
N GLU A 128 8.23 2.76 19.30
CA GLU A 128 8.80 1.41 19.18
C GLU A 128 9.49 1.18 17.82
N ILE A 129 8.94 1.69 16.71
CA ILE A 129 9.58 1.64 15.38
C ILE A 129 10.92 2.39 15.39
N VAL A 130 10.96 3.58 15.99
CA VAL A 130 12.17 4.40 16.06
C VAL A 130 13.21 3.75 16.96
N GLU A 131 12.80 3.16 18.08
CA GLU A 131 13.69 2.42 18.96
C GLU A 131 14.32 1.21 18.26
N ARG A 132 13.52 0.41 17.54
CA ARG A 132 14.01 -0.80 16.87
C ARG A 132 14.84 -0.52 15.61
N TRP A 133 14.42 0.44 14.79
CA TRP A 133 14.94 0.60 13.42
C TRP A 133 15.32 2.04 13.06
N GLY A 134 15.09 3.00 13.94
CA GLY A 134 15.46 4.41 13.75
C GLY A 134 14.50 5.22 12.89
N GLU A 135 14.77 6.53 12.84
CA GLU A 135 13.93 7.53 12.14
C GLU A 135 13.77 7.26 10.64
N ARG A 136 14.81 6.75 9.98
CA ARG A 136 14.74 6.43 8.54
C ARG A 136 13.76 5.28 8.25
N ALA A 137 13.61 4.34 9.18
CA ALA A 137 12.61 3.29 9.09
C ALA A 137 11.19 3.86 9.23
N LEU A 138 10.97 4.74 10.20
CA LEU A 138 9.68 5.42 10.36
C LEU A 138 9.30 6.22 9.10
N VAL A 139 10.22 6.99 8.53
CA VAL A 139 10.00 7.72 7.26
C VAL A 139 9.66 6.75 6.13
N SER A 140 10.38 5.62 6.03
CA SER A 140 10.10 4.59 5.03
C SER A 140 8.70 4.02 5.14
N LEU A 141 8.24 3.74 6.37
CA LEU A 141 6.90 3.22 6.63
C LEU A 141 5.81 4.27 6.37
N ALA A 142 6.06 5.53 6.72
CA ALA A 142 5.16 6.63 6.40
C ALA A 142 4.98 6.81 4.88
N PHE A 143 6.08 6.74 4.10
CA PHE A 143 6.04 6.82 2.64
C PHE A 143 5.36 5.60 2.02
N ALA A 144 5.64 4.41 2.55
CA ALA A 144 4.98 3.17 2.16
C ALA A 144 3.46 3.26 2.32
N LEU A 145 2.99 3.70 3.50
CA LEU A 145 1.58 3.85 3.80
C LEU A 145 0.93 4.92 2.92
N THR A 146 1.54 6.10 2.84
CA THR A 146 1.01 7.23 2.06
C THR A 146 0.89 6.89 0.57
N SER A 147 1.92 6.26 0.00
CA SER A 147 1.88 5.83 -1.40
C SER A 147 0.82 4.75 -1.65
N ALA A 148 0.65 3.81 -0.73
CA ALA A 148 -0.38 2.78 -0.81
C ALA A 148 -1.80 3.37 -0.84
N ARG A 149 -2.00 4.56 -0.26
CA ARG A 149 -3.26 5.31 -0.33
C ARG A 149 -3.42 6.16 -1.59
N PHE A 150 -2.31 6.74 -2.04
CA PHE A 150 -2.27 7.64 -3.19
C PHE A 150 -2.79 6.99 -4.48
N TYR A 151 -2.26 5.82 -4.85
CA TYR A 151 -2.62 5.20 -6.13
C TYR A 151 -4.10 4.78 -6.22
N PRO A 152 -4.72 4.16 -5.20
CA PRO A 152 -6.16 3.93 -5.17
C PRO A 152 -6.97 5.22 -5.37
N THR A 153 -6.69 6.26 -4.58
CA THR A 153 -7.43 7.53 -4.65
C THR A 153 -7.33 8.13 -6.05
N LEU A 154 -6.12 8.19 -6.61
CA LEU A 154 -5.89 8.70 -7.97
C LEU A 154 -6.68 7.90 -9.01
N LYS A 155 -6.70 6.57 -8.90
CA LYS A 155 -7.46 5.73 -9.82
C LYS A 155 -8.96 5.99 -9.72
N TYR A 156 -9.53 6.03 -8.52
CA TYR A 156 -10.95 6.33 -8.35
C TYR A 156 -11.29 7.71 -8.92
N ALA A 157 -10.47 8.73 -8.64
CA ALA A 157 -10.67 10.07 -9.17
C ALA A 157 -10.59 10.14 -10.71
N LEU A 158 -9.76 9.31 -11.34
CA LEU A 158 -9.63 9.24 -12.81
C LEU A 158 -10.65 8.28 -13.47
N GLY A 159 -11.50 7.59 -12.72
CA GLY A 159 -12.45 6.60 -13.25
C GLY A 159 -11.85 5.21 -13.55
N HIS A 160 -10.66 4.90 -13.00
CA HIS A 160 -9.96 3.62 -13.15
C HIS A 160 -10.01 2.75 -11.88
N GLY A 161 -10.76 3.18 -10.87
CA GLY A 161 -10.92 2.46 -9.60
C GLY A 161 -11.68 1.14 -9.78
N LYS A 162 -11.25 0.10 -9.06
CA LYS A 162 -11.91 -1.20 -9.04
C LYS A 162 -11.93 -1.71 -7.60
N ALA A 163 -13.14 -1.92 -7.08
CA ALA A 163 -13.34 -2.45 -5.75
C ALA A 163 -12.88 -3.92 -5.65
N CYS A 164 -12.64 -4.36 -4.42
CA CYS A 164 -12.20 -5.67 -3.99
C CYS A 164 -12.36 -6.84 -4.98
N GLN A 165 -11.25 -7.53 -5.23
CA GLN A 165 -11.19 -8.86 -5.84
C GLN A 165 -10.47 -9.79 -4.86
N ARG A 166 -10.67 -11.11 -4.97
CA ARG A 166 -9.87 -12.06 -4.18
C ARG A 166 -8.38 -11.87 -4.52
N VAL A 167 -7.51 -11.90 -3.52
CA VAL A 167 -6.07 -11.66 -3.67
C VAL A 167 -5.34 -13.00 -3.69
N VAL A 168 -4.49 -13.20 -4.68
CA VAL A 168 -3.68 -14.40 -4.84
C VAL A 168 -2.33 -14.19 -4.16
N VAL A 169 -1.99 -15.10 -3.23
CA VAL A 169 -0.75 -15.15 -2.46
C VAL A 169 -0.11 -16.52 -2.68
N GLY A 170 0.88 -16.60 -3.56
CA GLY A 170 1.39 -17.90 -4.01
C GLY A 170 0.28 -18.69 -4.72
N GLU A 171 -0.08 -19.85 -4.18
CA GLU A 171 -1.16 -20.70 -4.71
C GLU A 171 -2.51 -20.45 -4.01
N GLU A 172 -2.51 -19.69 -2.91
CA GLU A 172 -3.72 -19.44 -2.13
C GLU A 172 -4.44 -18.20 -2.61
N THR A 173 -5.78 -18.24 -2.52
CA THR A 173 -6.63 -17.09 -2.83
C THR A 173 -7.37 -16.63 -1.58
N ILE A 174 -7.00 -15.45 -1.09
CA ILE A 174 -7.43 -14.88 0.19
C ILE A 174 -8.38 -13.71 -0.04
N ALA A 175 -9.46 -13.65 0.74
CA ALA A 175 -10.32 -12.46 0.82
C ALA A 175 -9.72 -11.49 1.85
N PRO A 176 -9.30 -10.28 1.46
CA PRO A 176 -8.72 -9.33 2.42
C PRO A 176 -9.75 -8.89 3.46
N VAL A 177 -9.37 -8.93 4.74
CA VAL A 177 -10.20 -8.40 5.82
C VAL A 177 -10.05 -6.88 5.86
N ARG A 178 -11.11 -6.19 5.44
CA ARG A 178 -11.21 -4.74 5.61
C ARG A 178 -11.68 -4.43 7.02
N ARG A 179 -10.96 -3.52 7.70
CA ARG A 179 -11.49 -2.87 8.91
C ARG A 179 -12.09 -1.54 8.49
N PRO A 180 -13.34 -1.22 8.86
CA PRO A 180 -13.91 0.08 8.55
C PRO A 180 -13.02 1.17 9.17
N HIS A 181 -12.77 2.24 8.41
CA HIS A 181 -12.32 3.48 9.04
C HIS A 181 -13.42 3.90 10.00
N THR A 182 -13.11 4.01 11.29
CA THR A 182 -14.03 4.54 12.29
C THR A 182 -14.45 5.93 11.83
N THR A 183 -15.62 6.04 11.22
CA THR A 183 -16.29 7.33 11.09
C THR A 183 -16.80 7.59 12.49
N ALA A 184 -16.16 8.54 13.20
CA ALA A 184 -16.72 9.07 14.43
C ALA A 184 -18.19 9.41 14.14
N THR A 185 -19.09 8.67 14.77
CA THR A 185 -20.52 8.97 14.69
C THR A 185 -20.67 10.40 15.20
N PRO A 186 -21.34 11.32 14.48
CA PRO A 186 -21.59 12.63 15.04
C PRO A 186 -22.40 12.39 16.31
N THR A 187 -21.82 12.69 17.47
CA THR A 187 -22.57 12.81 18.71
C THR A 187 -23.66 13.82 18.42
N THR A 188 -24.89 13.35 18.21
CA THR A 188 -26.03 14.23 18.13
C THR A 188 -26.17 14.85 19.51
N LEU A 189 -25.64 16.07 19.66
CA LEU A 189 -26.03 16.95 20.74
C LEU A 189 -27.54 17.15 20.58
N ARG A 190 -28.32 16.39 21.34
CA ARG A 190 -29.71 16.75 21.62
C ARG A 190 -29.64 17.99 22.51
N ALA A 191 -30.09 19.11 21.96
CA ALA A 191 -30.47 20.30 22.72
C ALA A 191 -31.71 20.02 23.55
#